data_AF-A0A1I2FNW1-F1
#
_entry.id   AF-A0A1I2FNW1-F1
#
_cell.length_a   1.000
_cell.length_b   1.000
_cell.length_c   1.000
_cell.angle_alpha   90.00
_cell.angle_beta   90.00
_cell.angle_gamma   90.00
#
_symmetry.space_group_name_H-M   'P 1'
#
loop_
_entity.id
_entity.type
_entity.pdbx_description
1 polymer ?
#
loop_
_entity_poly.entity_id
_entity_poly.type
_entity_poly.pdbx_seq_one_letter_code
_entity_poly.pdbx_strand_id
1 'polypeptide(L)'
;MYFQKVLKGVNALNDEDAEAYIIGGNGIVSNWWRAKHEIYNHEIQDQLTENNVIHHLNNYDTPLPANHPYASLGKTYGHVTPFISTTAGAVQRDDFYKTNIIFPAFITSLRFATDNFKSEGYIFYAYLITIQKKSVELVQFSEEVRELHIYQKYLPYHHEGEIVAKINIPAVQIEKAEKYDGPAVLKELKQFKRPSAIKTLINSNYADPLAYTNIKELI
;
A
#
# COMPACT_ATOMS: atom_id res chain seq x y z
N MET A 1 19.57 -1.29 2.06
CA MET A 1 18.31 -1.92 1.60
C MET A 1 17.62 -2.48 2.84
N TYR A 2 16.32 -2.24 2.99
CA TYR A 2 15.54 -2.66 4.14
C TYR A 2 14.29 -3.41 3.67
N PHE A 3 13.93 -4.47 4.39
CA PHE A 3 12.63 -5.12 4.26
C PHE A 3 11.69 -4.51 5.30
N GLN A 4 10.73 -3.72 4.84
CA GLN A 4 9.78 -3.01 5.69
C GLN A 4 8.43 -3.72 5.66
N LYS A 5 7.95 -4.18 6.82
CA LYS A 5 6.59 -4.72 6.95
C LYS A 5 5.56 -3.62 6.69
N VAL A 6 4.52 -3.95 5.94
CA VAL A 6 3.44 -3.03 5.57
C VAL A 6 2.09 -3.73 5.62
N LEU A 7 1.04 -2.92 5.71
CA LEU A 7 -0.34 -3.38 5.59
C LEU A 7 -1.02 -2.71 4.39
N LYS A 8 -1.80 -3.49 3.65
CA LYS A 8 -2.67 -2.98 2.58
C LYS A 8 -4.12 -3.25 2.92
N GLY A 9 -4.90 -2.20 3.14
CA GLY A 9 -6.35 -2.30 3.18
C GLY A 9 -6.94 -2.33 1.77
N VAL A 10 -7.84 -3.28 1.49
CA VAL A 10 -8.60 -3.36 0.23
C VAL A 10 -10.07 -3.54 0.56
N ASN A 11 -10.88 -2.57 0.13
CA ASN A 11 -12.31 -2.59 0.33
C ASN A 11 -13.04 -3.39 -0.74
N ALA A 12 -14.19 -3.99 -0.37
CA ALA A 12 -15.11 -4.66 -1.29
C ALA A 12 -14.45 -5.76 -2.16
N LEU A 13 -13.39 -6.39 -1.65
CA LEU A 13 -12.74 -7.53 -2.28
C LEU A 13 -13.49 -8.80 -1.90
N ASN A 14 -13.89 -9.59 -2.90
CA ASN A 14 -14.53 -10.88 -2.64
C ASN A 14 -13.49 -11.93 -2.18
N ASP A 15 -13.97 -13.03 -1.63
CA ASP A 15 -13.12 -14.08 -1.06
C ASP A 15 -12.23 -14.76 -2.14
N GLU A 16 -12.75 -14.94 -3.36
CA GLU A 16 -12.04 -15.59 -4.47
C GLU A 16 -10.85 -14.75 -4.95
N ASP A 17 -11.03 -13.43 -5.06
CA ASP A 17 -9.98 -12.48 -5.44
C ASP A 17 -8.91 -12.37 -4.35
N ALA A 18 -9.31 -12.37 -3.07
CA ALA A 18 -8.38 -12.38 -1.95
C ALA A 18 -7.52 -13.65 -1.94
N GLU A 19 -8.13 -14.80 -2.22
CA GLU A 19 -7.43 -16.07 -2.41
C GLU A 19 -6.55 -16.06 -3.66
N ALA A 20 -6.98 -15.46 -4.77
CA ALA A 20 -6.19 -15.36 -5.99
C ALA A 20 -4.93 -14.51 -5.81
N TYR A 21 -5.01 -13.41 -5.04
CA TYR A 21 -3.84 -12.57 -4.71
C TYR A 21 -2.78 -13.32 -3.91
N ILE A 22 -3.18 -14.26 -3.05
CA ILE A 22 -2.27 -14.98 -2.17
C ILE A 22 -1.94 -16.37 -2.70
N ILE A 23 -2.95 -17.24 -2.74
CA ILE A 23 -2.84 -18.67 -3.06
C ILE A 23 -2.65 -18.85 -4.57
N GLY A 24 -3.37 -18.08 -5.38
CA GLY A 24 -3.26 -18.10 -6.84
C GLY A 24 -1.93 -17.54 -7.37
N GLY A 25 -1.14 -16.87 -6.53
CA GLY A 25 0.17 -16.34 -6.90
C GLY A 25 0.14 -14.98 -7.63
N ASN A 26 -1.03 -14.38 -7.83
CA ASN A 26 -1.17 -13.14 -8.60
C ASN A 26 -0.51 -11.93 -7.92
N GLY A 27 -0.45 -11.94 -6.59
CA GLY A 27 -0.05 -10.77 -5.81
C GLY A 27 -1.07 -9.64 -5.90
N ILE A 28 -0.69 -8.47 -5.39
CA ILE A 28 -1.51 -7.25 -5.49
C ILE A 28 -0.94 -6.41 -6.62
N VAL A 29 -1.71 -6.12 -7.65
CA VAL A 29 -1.27 -5.26 -8.76
C VAL A 29 -1.92 -3.87 -8.69
N SER A 30 -1.21 -2.88 -9.25
CA SER A 30 -1.64 -1.47 -9.27
C SER A 30 -2.94 -1.28 -10.03
N ASN A 31 -3.63 -0.17 -9.76
CA ASN A 31 -4.90 0.12 -10.43
C ASN A 31 -4.69 0.28 -11.95
N TRP A 32 -3.56 0.86 -12.36
CA TRP A 32 -3.15 0.93 -13.76
C TRP A 32 -3.06 -0.44 -14.41
N TRP A 33 -2.35 -1.40 -13.79
CA TRP A 33 -2.25 -2.75 -14.34
C TRP A 33 -3.62 -3.44 -14.35
N ARG A 34 -4.40 -3.35 -13.27
CA ARG A 34 -5.76 -3.94 -13.23
C ARG A 34 -6.66 -3.42 -14.35
N ALA A 35 -6.61 -2.12 -14.63
CA ALA A 35 -7.44 -1.50 -15.66
C ALA A 35 -6.96 -1.82 -17.09
N LYS A 36 -5.66 -2.02 -17.26
CA LYS A 36 -5.05 -2.24 -18.58
C LYS A 36 -4.90 -3.72 -18.97
N HIS A 37 -4.88 -4.61 -17.98
CA HIS A 37 -4.65 -6.06 -18.08
C HIS A 37 -3.24 -6.46 -18.55
N GLU A 38 -2.71 -5.82 -19.58
CA GLU A 38 -1.37 -6.07 -20.11
C GLU A 38 -0.53 -4.79 -20.10
N ILE A 39 0.70 -4.89 -19.59
CA ILE A 39 1.65 -3.78 -19.49
C ILE A 39 3.01 -4.20 -20.03
N TYR A 40 3.73 -3.27 -20.66
CA TYR A 40 5.04 -3.51 -21.25
C TYR A 40 6.14 -2.73 -20.53
N ASN A 41 7.38 -3.23 -20.58
CA ASN A 41 8.51 -2.62 -19.86
C ASN A 41 8.74 -1.14 -20.21
N HIS A 42 8.57 -0.75 -21.48
CA HIS A 42 8.73 0.64 -21.89
C HIS A 42 7.67 1.53 -21.23
N GLU A 43 6.45 1.03 -21.06
CA GLU A 43 5.36 1.78 -20.44
C GLU A 43 5.55 1.88 -18.92
N ILE A 44 6.14 0.86 -18.29
CA ILE A 44 6.54 0.94 -16.88
C ILE A 44 7.54 2.10 -16.70
N GLN A 45 8.51 2.25 -17.60
CA GLN A 45 9.47 3.36 -17.56
C GLN A 45 8.77 4.71 -17.73
N ASP A 46 7.80 4.81 -18.64
CA ASP A 46 7.02 6.03 -18.85
C ASP A 46 6.11 6.38 -17.67
N GLN A 47 5.66 5.36 -16.91
CA GLN A 47 4.75 5.53 -15.78
C GLN A 47 5.46 5.80 -14.45
N LEU A 48 6.64 5.23 -14.24
CA LEU A 48 7.39 5.39 -13.00
C LEU A 48 8.18 6.70 -12.99
N THR A 49 7.46 7.81 -12.88
CA THR A 49 8.00 9.18 -12.86
C THR A 49 7.65 9.92 -11.57
N GLU A 50 8.47 10.91 -11.19
CA GLU A 50 8.18 11.73 -10.01
C GLU A 50 6.81 12.42 -10.10
N ASN A 51 6.41 12.88 -11.28
CA ASN A 51 5.10 13.53 -11.48
C ASN A 51 3.95 12.57 -11.17
N ASN A 52 4.04 11.32 -11.62
CA ASN A 52 3.00 10.33 -11.34
C ASN A 52 2.95 9.95 -9.85
N VAL A 53 4.09 9.92 -9.15
CA VAL A 53 4.11 9.74 -7.68
C VAL A 53 3.39 10.92 -7.02
N ILE A 54 3.69 12.16 -7.42
CA ILE A 54 3.04 13.35 -6.85
C ILE A 54 1.53 13.34 -7.12
N HIS A 55 1.09 12.92 -8.31
CA HIS A 55 -0.32 12.75 -8.61
C HIS A 55 -0.98 11.66 -7.77
N HIS A 56 -0.29 10.54 -7.54
CA HIS A 56 -0.76 9.49 -6.63
C HIS A 56 -0.96 10.04 -5.21
N LEU A 57 0.00 10.81 -4.69
CA LEU A 57 0.00 11.26 -3.29
C LEU A 57 -0.94 12.44 -3.03
N ASN A 58 -1.09 13.36 -3.98
CA ASN A 58 -1.81 14.62 -3.76
C ASN A 58 -3.11 14.72 -4.55
N ASN A 59 -3.24 13.99 -5.66
CA ASN A 59 -4.32 14.16 -6.62
C ASN A 59 -5.08 12.84 -6.88
N TYR A 60 -5.01 11.88 -5.95
CA TYR A 60 -5.55 10.53 -6.14
C TYR A 60 -7.01 10.52 -6.65
N ASP A 61 -7.87 11.33 -6.04
CA ASP A 61 -9.29 11.44 -6.43
C ASP A 61 -9.57 12.53 -7.47
N THR A 62 -8.54 13.24 -7.94
CA THR A 62 -8.71 14.29 -8.95
C THR A 62 -9.01 13.66 -10.32
N PRO A 63 -10.03 14.17 -11.05
CA PRO A 63 -10.32 13.69 -12.40
C PRO A 63 -9.13 13.79 -13.36
N LEU A 64 -8.99 12.79 -14.23
CA LEU A 64 -8.02 12.85 -15.30
C LEU A 64 -8.44 13.92 -16.32
N PRO A 65 -7.50 14.72 -16.84
CA PRO A 65 -7.82 15.60 -17.95
C PRO A 65 -8.14 14.76 -19.19
N ALA A 66 -8.99 15.28 -20.09
CA ALA A 66 -9.47 14.54 -21.26
C ALA A 66 -8.34 14.09 -22.21
N ASN A 67 -7.21 14.78 -22.21
CA ASN A 67 -6.02 14.45 -22.99
C ASN A 67 -5.02 13.52 -22.27
N HIS A 68 -5.36 13.01 -21.08
CA HIS A 68 -4.50 12.06 -20.38
C HIS A 68 -4.43 10.74 -21.18
N PRO A 69 -3.23 10.15 -21.36
CA PRO A 69 -3.07 8.91 -22.15
C PRO A 69 -3.94 7.74 -21.70
N TYR A 70 -4.31 7.71 -20.41
CA TYR A 70 -5.14 6.67 -19.82
C TYR A 70 -6.54 7.14 -19.40
N ALA A 71 -7.03 8.27 -19.94
CA ALA A 71 -8.39 8.75 -19.66
C ALA A 71 -9.48 7.72 -20.02
N SER A 72 -9.21 6.79 -20.95
CA SER A 72 -10.10 5.68 -21.29
C SER A 72 -10.11 4.54 -20.26
N LEU A 73 -9.09 4.43 -19.41
CA LEU A 73 -8.93 3.35 -18.45
C LEU A 73 -9.50 3.68 -17.06
N GLY A 74 -9.75 4.96 -16.77
CA GLY A 74 -10.18 5.39 -15.45
C GLY A 74 -10.61 6.85 -15.40
N LYS A 75 -11.26 7.23 -14.30
CA LYS A 75 -11.81 8.59 -14.13
C LYS A 75 -10.87 9.54 -13.40
N THR A 76 -9.99 9.02 -12.54
CA THR A 76 -9.11 9.82 -11.66
C THR A 76 -7.67 9.31 -11.73
N TYR A 77 -6.70 10.09 -11.24
CA TYR A 77 -5.30 9.62 -11.16
C TYR A 77 -5.16 8.32 -10.38
N GLY A 78 -5.95 8.14 -9.32
CA GLY A 78 -6.00 6.90 -8.54
C GLY A 78 -6.44 5.69 -9.36
N HIS A 79 -7.34 5.84 -10.33
CA HIS A 79 -7.77 4.71 -11.18
C HIS A 79 -6.67 4.21 -12.13
N VAL A 80 -5.73 5.07 -12.50
CA VAL A 80 -4.69 4.77 -13.51
C VAL A 80 -3.28 4.89 -12.93
N THR A 81 -3.16 4.90 -11.61
CA THR A 81 -1.86 5.03 -10.95
C THR A 81 -1.08 3.71 -11.04
N PRO A 82 0.24 3.76 -11.37
CA PRO A 82 1.11 2.59 -11.35
C PRO A 82 1.52 2.20 -9.93
N PHE A 83 1.09 2.94 -8.92
CA PHE A 83 1.52 2.83 -7.55
C PHE A 83 0.49 2.11 -6.67
N ILE A 84 0.96 1.42 -5.65
CA ILE A 84 0.14 0.71 -4.67
C ILE A 84 0.43 1.31 -3.30
N SER A 85 -0.55 2.05 -2.79
CA SER A 85 -0.49 2.62 -1.44
C SER A 85 -0.55 1.51 -0.38
N THR A 86 0.43 1.47 0.53
CA THR A 86 0.44 0.61 1.72
C THR A 86 0.80 1.45 2.94
N THR A 87 0.53 0.97 4.16
CA THR A 87 0.87 1.70 5.39
C THR A 87 1.84 0.93 6.27
N ALA A 88 2.86 1.61 6.77
CA ALA A 88 3.73 1.17 7.86
C ALA A 88 3.46 1.95 9.16
N GLY A 89 2.40 2.75 9.19
CA GLY A 89 2.10 3.68 10.26
C GLY A 89 3.03 4.90 10.26
N ALA A 90 2.64 5.92 11.03
CA ALA A 90 3.39 7.16 11.14
C ALA A 90 3.48 7.62 12.60
N VAL A 91 4.48 8.44 12.86
CA VAL A 91 4.57 9.25 14.07
C VAL A 91 4.62 10.70 13.64
N GLN A 92 3.73 11.52 14.19
CA GLN A 92 3.79 12.97 14.04
C GLN A 92 4.09 13.61 15.38
N ARG A 93 4.97 14.62 15.36
CA ARG A 93 5.29 15.39 16.55
C ARG A 93 4.25 16.48 16.73
N ASP A 94 3.59 16.47 17.88
CA ASP A 94 2.77 17.58 18.33
C ASP A 94 3.67 18.56 19.09
N ASP A 95 4.07 19.64 18.42
CA ASP A 95 4.98 20.63 19.01
C ASP A 95 4.31 21.42 20.15
N PHE A 96 2.99 21.62 20.09
CA PHE A 96 2.27 22.38 21.10
C PHE A 96 2.20 21.60 22.41
N TYR A 97 1.83 20.32 22.36
CA TYR A 97 1.75 19.46 23.54
C TYR A 97 3.06 18.73 23.88
N LYS A 98 4.10 18.85 23.04
CA LYS A 98 5.39 18.15 23.17
C LYS A 98 5.21 16.62 23.28
N THR A 99 4.26 16.08 22.53
CA THR A 99 3.95 14.64 22.49
C THR A 99 4.11 14.08 21.08
N ASN A 100 4.16 12.75 20.99
CA ASN A 100 4.13 12.04 19.71
C ASN A 100 2.72 11.49 19.50
N ILE A 101 2.09 11.85 18.38
CA ILE A 101 0.86 11.23 17.91
C ILE A 101 1.24 10.03 17.06
N ILE A 102 0.80 8.85 17.49
CA ILE A 102 1.04 7.60 16.78
C ILE A 102 -0.17 7.29 15.92
N PHE A 103 0.06 7.02 14.63
CA PHE A 103 -0.92 6.53 13.68
C PHE A 103 -0.59 5.07 13.37
N PRO A 104 -1.23 4.09 14.04
CA PRO A 104 -0.88 2.69 13.85
C PRO A 104 -1.27 2.21 12.45
N ALA A 105 -0.35 1.50 11.78
CA ALA A 105 -0.59 0.90 10.46
C ALA A 105 -1.88 0.08 10.43
N PHE A 106 -2.16 -0.66 11.51
CA PHE A 106 -3.35 -1.51 11.61
C PHE A 106 -4.64 -0.69 11.56
N ILE A 107 -4.72 0.43 12.29
CA ILE A 107 -5.94 1.27 12.28
C ILE A 107 -6.13 1.95 10.92
N THR A 108 -5.05 2.45 10.33
CA THR A 108 -5.08 3.06 8.99
C THR A 108 -5.53 2.05 7.93
N SER A 109 -4.89 0.88 7.87
CA SER A 109 -5.26 -0.17 6.91
C SER A 109 -6.68 -0.70 7.14
N LEU A 110 -7.13 -0.80 8.39
CA LEU A 110 -8.49 -1.22 8.71
C LEU A 110 -9.54 -0.22 8.23
N ARG A 111 -9.28 1.10 8.37
CA ARG A 111 -10.13 2.14 7.78
C ARG A 111 -10.23 2.02 6.27
N PHE A 112 -9.11 1.80 5.59
CA PHE A 112 -9.09 1.59 4.14
C PHE A 112 -9.82 0.31 3.72
N ALA A 113 -9.58 -0.80 4.43
CA ALA A 113 -10.21 -2.09 4.14
C ALA A 113 -11.73 -2.03 4.31
N THR A 114 -12.25 -1.20 5.22
CA THR A 114 -13.66 -1.21 5.60
C THR A 114 -14.45 0.03 5.16
N ASP A 115 -13.92 0.85 4.25
CA ASP A 115 -14.47 2.17 3.90
C ASP A 115 -14.88 2.97 5.15
N ASN A 116 -13.92 3.22 6.03
CA ASN A 116 -14.15 3.86 7.32
C ASN A 116 -15.22 3.14 8.16
N PHE A 117 -15.13 1.81 8.24
CA PHE A 117 -15.98 0.93 9.04
C PHE A 117 -17.43 0.77 8.55
N LYS A 118 -17.69 1.01 7.25
CA LYS A 118 -19.01 0.88 6.63
C LYS A 118 -19.24 -0.44 5.92
N SER A 119 -18.18 -1.13 5.50
CA SER A 119 -18.29 -2.35 4.70
C SER A 119 -17.19 -3.37 5.06
N GLU A 120 -17.32 -4.57 4.51
CA GLU A 120 -16.29 -5.60 4.63
C GLU A 120 -15.07 -5.28 3.75
N GLY A 121 -13.93 -5.81 4.16
CA GLY A 121 -12.77 -5.91 3.29
C GLY A 121 -11.58 -6.60 3.95
N TYR A 122 -10.45 -6.56 3.27
CA TYR A 122 -9.27 -7.32 3.64
C TYR A 122 -8.10 -6.42 4.01
N ILE A 123 -7.36 -6.83 5.03
CA ILE A 123 -6.02 -6.33 5.32
C ILE A 123 -5.02 -7.40 4.87
N PHE A 124 -4.15 -7.04 3.93
CA PHE A 124 -3.02 -7.86 3.52
C PHE A 124 -1.78 -7.46 4.30
N TYR A 125 -1.10 -8.45 4.88
CA TYR A 125 0.15 -8.30 5.60
C TYR A 125 1.29 -8.65 4.64
N ALA A 126 2.17 -7.70 4.36
CA ALA A 126 3.25 -7.90 3.40
C ALA A 126 4.56 -7.25 3.87
N TYR A 127 5.61 -7.39 3.09
CA TYR A 127 6.79 -6.55 3.20
C TYR A 127 7.14 -5.92 1.85
N LEU A 128 7.78 -4.76 1.91
CA LEU A 128 8.32 -4.04 0.77
C LEU A 128 9.82 -3.82 0.94
N ILE A 129 10.52 -3.62 -0.17
CA ILE A 129 11.96 -3.36 -0.17
C ILE A 129 12.18 -1.86 -0.34
N THR A 130 12.82 -1.21 0.62
CA THR A 130 13.15 0.22 0.54
C THR A 130 14.67 0.43 0.58
N ILE A 131 15.15 1.56 0.04
CA ILE A 131 16.58 1.91 0.05
C ILE A 131 16.89 3.23 0.74
N GLN A 132 15.92 3.80 1.48
CA GLN A 132 16.04 5.09 2.17
C GLN A 132 16.48 6.25 1.26
N LYS A 133 16.09 6.19 -0.02
CA LYS A 133 16.26 7.24 -1.02
C LYS A 133 15.06 7.21 -1.95
N LYS A 134 14.83 8.31 -2.66
CA LYS A 134 13.93 8.29 -3.81
C LYS A 134 14.51 7.38 -4.88
N SER A 135 13.67 6.56 -5.48
CA SER A 135 14.09 5.57 -6.47
C SER A 135 13.00 5.27 -7.49
N VAL A 136 12.18 6.27 -7.83
CA VAL A 136 10.90 6.09 -8.53
C VAL A 136 11.02 5.18 -9.76
N GLU A 137 12.05 5.39 -10.58
CA GLU A 137 12.37 4.64 -11.80
C GLU A 137 12.77 3.17 -11.56
N LEU A 138 13.21 2.83 -10.35
CA LEU A 138 13.62 1.48 -9.96
C LEU A 138 12.41 0.70 -9.43
N VAL A 139 11.77 -0.07 -10.32
CA VAL A 139 10.55 -0.85 -10.04
C VAL A 139 10.66 -1.76 -8.81
N GLN A 140 11.85 -2.30 -8.54
CA GLN A 140 12.10 -3.24 -7.44
C GLN A 140 12.05 -2.62 -6.04
N PHE A 141 12.14 -1.29 -5.93
CA PHE A 141 12.18 -0.59 -4.66
C PHE A 141 10.91 0.22 -4.45
N SER A 142 10.42 0.25 -3.22
CA SER A 142 9.27 1.04 -2.81
C SER A 142 9.70 2.39 -2.26
N GLU A 143 8.82 3.38 -2.37
CA GLU A 143 9.09 4.74 -1.92
C GLU A 143 8.53 4.94 -0.49
N GLU A 144 9.41 5.25 0.46
CA GLU A 144 9.03 5.54 1.85
C GLU A 144 8.57 7.00 1.98
N VAL A 145 7.38 7.30 1.47
CA VAL A 145 6.85 8.68 1.37
C VAL A 145 6.59 9.34 2.72
N ARG A 146 6.45 8.54 3.78
CA ARG A 146 6.40 9.00 5.18
C ARG A 146 7.75 9.49 5.74
N GLU A 147 8.87 9.25 5.05
CA GLU A 147 10.19 9.68 5.52
C GLU A 147 10.46 11.12 5.07
N LEU A 148 10.36 12.05 6.01
CA LEU A 148 10.49 13.49 5.77
C LEU A 148 11.88 13.91 5.29
N HIS A 149 12.93 13.13 5.54
CA HIS A 149 14.25 13.38 4.96
C HIS A 149 14.31 13.08 3.46
N ILE A 150 13.43 12.21 2.94
CA ILE A 150 13.35 11.80 1.53
C ILE A 150 12.28 12.62 0.80
N TYR A 151 11.07 12.70 1.36
CA TYR A 151 9.91 13.42 0.79
C TYR A 151 9.62 14.68 1.62
N GLN A 152 10.40 15.73 1.35
CA GLN A 152 10.38 16.98 2.13
C GLN A 152 9.19 17.91 1.81
N LYS A 153 8.54 17.73 0.66
CA LYS A 153 7.36 18.53 0.30
C LYS A 153 6.19 18.11 1.17
N TYR A 154 5.32 19.07 1.48
CA TYR A 154 4.10 18.79 2.23
C TYR A 154 3.24 17.75 1.50
N LEU A 155 2.82 16.71 2.23
CA LEU A 155 1.90 15.68 1.79
C LEU A 155 0.69 15.68 2.75
N PRO A 156 -0.55 15.88 2.25
CA PRO A 156 -1.74 16.02 3.10
C PRO A 156 -2.05 14.76 3.93
N TYR A 157 -1.67 13.59 3.41
CA TYR A 157 -1.95 12.28 4.01
C TYR A 157 -0.73 11.64 4.69
N HIS A 158 0.29 12.42 5.05
CA HIS A 158 1.50 11.89 5.72
C HIS A 158 1.20 11.01 6.95
N HIS A 159 0.15 11.36 7.72
CA HIS A 159 -0.27 10.62 8.91
C HIS A 159 -0.70 9.18 8.61
N GLU A 160 -1.01 8.84 7.36
CA GLU A 160 -1.33 7.48 6.95
C GLU A 160 -0.10 6.58 6.93
N GLY A 161 1.12 7.14 7.01
CA GLY A 161 2.36 6.38 7.11
C GLY A 161 2.64 5.57 5.86
N GLU A 162 2.36 6.18 4.71
CA GLU A 162 2.38 5.50 3.44
C GLU A 162 3.79 5.05 3.04
N ILE A 163 3.86 3.85 2.48
CA ILE A 163 4.97 3.34 1.69
C ILE A 163 4.38 2.86 0.37
N VAL A 164 4.91 3.39 -0.72
CA VAL A 164 4.36 3.20 -2.06
C VAL A 164 5.10 2.08 -2.77
N ALA A 165 4.41 0.97 -3.03
CA ALA A 165 4.89 -0.06 -3.93
C ALA A 165 4.63 0.31 -5.40
N LYS A 166 5.37 -0.30 -6.32
CA LYS A 166 5.31 -0.01 -7.76
C LYS A 166 4.82 -1.22 -8.50
N ILE A 167 3.86 -1.04 -9.38
CA ILE A 167 3.33 -2.02 -10.33
C ILE A 167 2.66 -3.24 -9.68
N ASN A 168 3.40 -4.02 -8.87
CA ASN A 168 2.91 -5.16 -8.15
C ASN A 168 3.62 -5.36 -6.80
N ILE A 169 2.89 -5.98 -5.86
CA ILE A 169 3.43 -6.64 -4.68
C ILE A 169 3.30 -8.13 -4.94
N PRO A 170 4.40 -8.84 -5.29
CA PRO A 170 4.37 -10.27 -5.55
C PRO A 170 3.74 -11.08 -4.40
N ALA A 171 3.02 -12.15 -4.73
CA ALA A 171 2.36 -13.00 -3.74
C ALA A 171 3.33 -13.52 -2.67
N VAL A 172 4.56 -13.88 -3.04
CA VAL A 172 5.60 -14.33 -2.10
C VAL A 172 5.98 -13.29 -1.04
N GLN A 173 5.68 -12.01 -1.27
CA GLN A 173 5.88 -10.94 -0.29
C GLN A 173 4.70 -10.74 0.67
N ILE A 174 3.59 -11.45 0.45
CA ILE A 174 2.37 -11.37 1.24
C ILE A 174 2.32 -12.55 2.20
N GLU A 175 2.30 -12.28 3.49
CA GLU A 175 2.29 -13.28 4.57
C GLU A 175 0.89 -13.90 4.74
N LYS A 176 -0.13 -13.04 4.78
CA LYS A 176 -1.52 -13.41 5.03
C LYS A 176 -2.47 -12.30 4.62
N ALA A 177 -3.76 -12.63 4.54
CA ALA A 177 -4.85 -11.67 4.52
C ALA A 177 -5.86 -11.96 5.62
N GLU A 178 -6.39 -10.91 6.23
CA GLU A 178 -7.43 -10.97 7.24
C GLU A 178 -8.64 -10.18 6.77
N LYS A 179 -9.81 -10.83 6.74
CA LYS A 179 -11.09 -10.19 6.42
C LYS A 179 -11.69 -9.58 7.67
N TYR A 180 -12.28 -8.40 7.54
CA TYR A 180 -12.93 -7.68 8.63
C TYR A 180 -14.31 -7.16 8.21
N ASP A 181 -15.25 -7.18 9.16
CA ASP A 181 -16.55 -6.51 9.05
C ASP A 181 -16.49 -5.12 9.70
N GLY A 182 -16.67 -4.06 8.91
CA GLY A 182 -16.55 -2.67 9.36
C GLY A 182 -17.43 -2.33 10.57
N PRO A 183 -18.75 -2.54 10.52
CA PRO A 183 -19.65 -2.31 11.65
C PRO A 183 -19.25 -3.06 12.94
N ALA A 184 -18.87 -4.34 12.85
CA ALA A 184 -18.39 -5.10 14.01
C ALA A 184 -17.09 -4.51 14.57
N VAL A 185 -16.12 -4.21 13.70
CA VAL A 185 -14.86 -3.56 14.06
C VAL A 185 -15.09 -2.27 14.84
N LEU A 186 -15.98 -1.39 14.35
CA LEU A 186 -16.27 -0.12 15.01
C LEU A 186 -16.83 -0.32 16.42
N LYS A 187 -17.67 -1.35 16.61
CA LYS A 187 -18.20 -1.72 17.92
C LYS A 187 -17.10 -2.22 18.86
N GLU A 188 -16.17 -3.04 18.37
CA GLU A 188 -15.04 -3.54 19.15
C GLU A 188 -14.08 -2.41 19.55
N LEU A 189 -13.75 -1.50 18.62
CA LEU A 189 -12.89 -0.34 18.90
C LEU A 189 -13.48 0.60 19.94
N LYS A 190 -14.80 0.85 19.90
CA LYS A 190 -15.51 1.65 20.93
C LYS A 190 -15.46 1.00 22.31
N GLN A 191 -15.22 -0.30 22.38
CA GLN A 191 -15.05 -1.05 23.63
C GLN A 191 -13.57 -1.21 24.02
N PHE A 192 -12.64 -0.52 23.34
CA PHE A 192 -11.20 -0.66 23.51
C PHE A 192 -10.71 -2.11 23.31
N LYS A 193 -11.41 -2.88 22.46
CA LYS A 193 -11.01 -4.24 22.09
C LYS A 193 -10.27 -4.21 20.77
N ARG A 194 -9.29 -5.12 20.65
CA ARG A 194 -8.65 -5.39 19.37
C ARG A 194 -9.69 -6.03 18.43
N PRO A 195 -9.88 -5.50 17.21
CA PRO A 195 -10.84 -6.07 16.29
C PRO A 195 -10.49 -7.50 15.85
N SER A 196 -11.52 -8.33 15.71
CA SER A 196 -11.39 -9.74 15.33
C SER A 196 -11.58 -9.93 13.83
N ALA A 197 -10.70 -10.68 13.18
CA ALA A 197 -10.86 -11.05 11.78
C ALA A 197 -11.98 -12.09 11.64
N ILE A 198 -12.83 -11.94 10.61
CA ILE A 198 -13.89 -12.91 10.29
C ILE A 198 -13.36 -14.11 9.49
N LYS A 199 -12.26 -13.90 8.75
CA LYS A 199 -11.55 -14.94 7.99
C LYS A 199 -10.07 -14.59 7.94
N THR A 200 -9.22 -15.61 7.97
CA THR A 200 -7.77 -15.45 7.79
C THR A 200 -7.29 -16.43 6.72
N LEU A 201 -6.57 -15.90 5.74
CA LEU A 201 -5.90 -16.64 4.68
C LEU A 201 -4.41 -16.60 4.94
N ILE A 202 -3.76 -17.77 5.04
CA ILE A 202 -2.32 -17.88 5.28
C ILE A 202 -1.62 -18.24 3.97
N ASN A 203 -0.54 -17.53 3.63
CA ASN A 203 0.25 -17.84 2.46
C ASN A 203 1.35 -18.86 2.76
N SER A 204 1.23 -20.08 2.22
CA SER A 204 2.28 -21.10 2.34
C SER A 204 3.55 -20.76 1.55
N ASN A 205 3.45 -19.86 0.57
CA ASN A 205 4.56 -19.46 -0.31
C ASN A 205 5.24 -18.17 0.17
N TYR A 206 4.92 -17.71 1.38
CA TYR A 206 5.51 -16.50 1.95
C TYR A 206 7.03 -16.66 2.12
N ALA A 207 7.78 -15.74 1.51
CA ALA A 207 9.22 -15.66 1.68
C ALA A 207 9.55 -14.74 2.87
N ASP A 208 9.94 -15.31 4.00
CA ASP A 208 10.28 -14.52 5.19
C ASP A 208 11.49 -13.60 4.90
N PRO A 209 11.35 -12.26 4.98
CA PRO A 209 12.45 -11.33 4.72
C PRO A 209 13.63 -11.52 5.69
N LEU A 210 13.41 -12.10 6.87
CA LEU A 210 14.49 -12.39 7.83
C LEU A 210 15.46 -13.45 7.32
N ALA A 211 15.08 -14.26 6.33
CA ALA A 211 15.97 -15.24 5.71
C ALA A 211 17.02 -14.62 4.76
N TYR A 212 16.87 -13.34 4.38
CA TYR A 212 17.65 -12.70 3.32
C TYR A 212 18.61 -11.60 3.80
N THR A 213 18.85 -11.50 5.12
CA THR A 213 19.78 -10.50 5.68
C THR A 213 21.21 -11.03 5.68
N ASN A 214 21.88 -10.99 4.52
CA ASN A 214 23.32 -11.26 4.43
C ASN A 214 24.03 -10.05 3.80
N ILE A 215 24.94 -9.42 4.55
CA ILE A 215 25.87 -8.42 4.01
C ILE A 215 27.11 -9.17 3.53
N LYS A 216 27.43 -9.08 2.24
CA LYS A 216 28.73 -9.49 1.71
C LYS A 216 29.53 -8.22 1.45
N GLU A 217 30.60 -8.05 2.21
CA GLU A 217 31.59 -7.00 1.98
C GLU A 217 32.35 -7.25 0.67
N LEU A 218 32.90 -6.18 0.08
CA LEU A 218 33.80 -6.29 -1.07
C LEU A 218 35.09 -7.00 -0.63
N ILE A 219 35.63 -7.87 -1.49
CA ILE A 219 36.98 -8.44 -1.36
C ILE A 219 37.98 -7.47 -1.96
#